data_AF-A0A4R2L4C2-F1
#
_entry.id   AF-A0A4R2L4C2-F1
#
_cell.length_a   1.000
_cell.length_b   1.000
_cell.length_c   1.000
_cell.angle_alpha   90.00
_cell.angle_beta   90.00
_cell.angle_gamma   90.00
#
_symmetry.space_group_name_H-M   'P 1'
#
loop_
_entity.id
_entity.type
_entity.pdbx_description
1 polymer ?
#
loop_
_entity_poly.entity_id
_entity_poly.type
_entity_poly.pdbx_seq_one_letter_code
_entity_poly.pdbx_strand_id
1 'polypeptide(L)'
;MLKNERGQSLVEFALILPMLLLLICATFDFGRVIYTYMHLNLLTQEAVRLGSFGETDENISEFTRNNLHVGDADLLQVEISPSQSMRKSGDYVTVTLEYPVTYVTPFISLIFPSPYGVITDSTIRIE
;
A
#
# COMPACT_ATOMS: atom_id res chain seq x y z
N MET A 1 -6.43 -60.46 -1.50
CA MET A 1 -6.92 -59.16 -1.01
C MET A 1 -6.68 -58.12 -2.10
N LEU A 2 -7.72 -57.68 -2.82
CA LEU A 2 -7.56 -56.55 -3.74
C LEU A 2 -7.48 -55.26 -2.93
N LYS A 3 -6.32 -54.61 -2.92
CA LYS A 3 -6.09 -53.33 -2.25
C LYS A 3 -6.66 -52.23 -3.15
N ASN A 4 -7.70 -51.57 -2.67
CA ASN A 4 -8.47 -50.59 -3.45
C ASN A 4 -7.79 -49.21 -3.35
N GLU A 5 -6.78 -48.97 -4.19
CA GLU A 5 -5.94 -47.73 -4.17
C GLU A 5 -6.64 -46.49 -4.77
N ARG A 6 -7.93 -46.58 -5.10
CA ARG A 6 -8.69 -45.52 -5.79
C ARG A 6 -8.88 -44.23 -4.98
N GLY A 7 -8.64 -44.27 -3.67
CA GLY A 7 -8.71 -43.10 -2.78
C GLY A 7 -7.36 -42.51 -2.37
N GLN A 8 -6.24 -43.22 -2.63
CA GLN A 8 -4.93 -42.81 -2.12
C GLN A 8 -4.49 -41.47 -2.71
N SER A 9 -4.58 -41.29 -4.02
CA SER A 9 -4.18 -40.05 -4.68
C SER A 9 -5.00 -38.83 -4.24
N LEU A 10 -6.28 -39.03 -3.88
CA LEU A 10 -7.12 -37.96 -3.35
C LEU A 10 -6.67 -37.53 -1.95
N VAL A 11 -6.26 -38.49 -1.12
CA VAL A 11 -5.72 -38.22 0.23
C VAL A 11 -4.36 -37.51 0.14
N GLU A 12 -3.48 -37.96 -0.75
CA GLU A 12 -2.18 -37.32 -0.98
C GLU A 12 -2.34 -35.86 -1.43
N PHE A 13 -3.27 -35.59 -2.35
CA PHE A 13 -3.58 -34.22 -2.77
C PHE A 13 -4.17 -33.37 -1.63
N ALA A 14 -5.08 -33.93 -0.83
CA ALA A 14 -5.70 -33.24 0.29
C ALA A 14 -4.69 -32.83 1.37
N LEU A 15 -3.54 -33.50 1.49
CA LEU A 15 -2.46 -33.14 2.41
C LEU A 15 -1.60 -31.98 1.88
N ILE A 16 -1.41 -31.87 0.57
CA ILE A 16 -0.60 -30.81 -0.05
C ILE A 16 -1.41 -29.52 -0.22
N LEU A 17 -2.72 -29.65 -0.48
CA LEU A 17 -3.62 -28.52 -0.76
C LEU A 17 -3.57 -27.41 0.31
N PRO A 18 -3.58 -27.68 1.64
CA PRO A 18 -3.51 -26.62 2.65
C PRO A 18 -2.23 -25.80 2.57
N MET A 19 -1.09 -26.44 2.31
CA MET A 19 0.20 -25.75 2.15
C MET A 19 0.20 -24.87 0.90
N LEU A 20 -0.38 -25.37 -0.20
CA LEU A 20 -0.54 -24.60 -1.44
C LEU A 20 -1.45 -23.38 -1.22
N LEU A 21 -2.58 -23.56 -0.52
CA LEU A 21 -3.50 -22.47 -0.22
C LEU A 21 -2.86 -21.39 0.66
N LEU A 22 -2.06 -21.77 1.66
CA LEU A 22 -1.32 -20.81 2.48
C LEU A 22 -0.34 -19.99 1.65
N LEU A 23 0.38 -20.64 0.72
CA LEU A 23 1.31 -19.95 -0.17
C LEU A 23 0.58 -18.94 -1.08
N ILE A 24 -0.55 -19.34 -1.65
CA ILE A 24 -1.39 -18.45 -2.48
C ILE A 24 -1.92 -17.28 -1.65
N CYS A 25 -2.43 -17.53 -0.44
CA CYS A 25 -2.94 -16.49 0.45
C CYS A 25 -1.86 -15.47 0.80
N ALA A 26 -0.67 -15.94 1.19
CA ALA A 26 0.46 -15.09 1.48
C ALA A 26 0.84 -14.24 0.25
N THR A 27 1.00 -14.87 -0.91
CA THR A 27 1.36 -14.16 -2.14
C THR A 27 0.34 -13.07 -2.51
N PHE A 28 -0.95 -13.33 -2.29
CA PHE A 28 -2.00 -12.35 -2.56
C PHE A 28 -1.92 -11.13 -1.64
N ASP A 29 -1.84 -11.33 -0.32
CA ASP A 29 -1.77 -10.23 0.64
C ASP A 29 -0.46 -9.43 0.50
N PHE A 30 0.68 -10.11 0.35
CA PHE A 30 1.96 -9.44 0.10
C PHE A 30 1.94 -8.67 -1.23
N GLY A 31 1.38 -9.26 -2.28
CA GLY A 31 1.21 -8.58 -3.57
C GLY A 31 0.41 -7.29 -3.45
N ARG A 32 -0.67 -7.30 -2.65
CA ARG A 32 -1.49 -6.10 -2.40
C ARG A 32 -0.72 -5.00 -1.66
N VAL A 33 0.06 -5.36 -0.64
CA VAL A 33 0.90 -4.40 0.10
C VAL A 33 1.95 -3.79 -0.82
N ILE A 34 2.66 -4.60 -1.60
CA ILE A 34 3.70 -4.14 -2.55
C ILE A 34 3.09 -3.24 -3.62
N TYR A 35 1.95 -3.63 -4.20
CA TYR A 35 1.24 -2.82 -5.18
C TYR A 35 0.85 -1.45 -4.61
N THR A 36 0.34 -1.43 -3.38
CA THR A 36 -0.03 -0.19 -2.67
C THR A 36 1.19 0.70 -2.45
N TYR A 37 2.31 0.13 -2.00
CA TYR A 37 3.56 0.85 -1.81
C TYR A 37 4.08 1.46 -3.13
N MET A 38 4.11 0.68 -4.21
CA MET A 38 4.55 1.18 -5.52
C MET A 38 3.68 2.34 -6.02
N HIS A 39 2.36 2.22 -5.86
CA HIS A 39 1.44 3.26 -6.26
C HIS A 39 1.58 4.52 -5.41
N LEU A 40 1.64 4.40 -4.07
CA LEU A 40 1.87 5.53 -3.17
C LEU A 40 3.21 6.22 -3.45
N ASN A 41 4.26 5.45 -3.76
CA ASN A 41 5.57 6.01 -4.09
C ASN A 41 5.53 6.87 -5.36
N LEU A 42 4.77 6.46 -6.38
CA LEU A 42 4.55 7.28 -7.58
C LEU A 42 3.70 8.51 -7.27
N LEU A 43 2.60 8.32 -6.55
CA LEU A 43 1.67 9.39 -6.17
C LEU A 43 2.34 10.46 -5.30
N THR A 44 3.21 10.07 -4.38
CA THR A 44 3.97 10.99 -3.53
C THR A 44 4.92 11.87 -4.36
N GLN A 45 5.56 11.30 -5.39
CA GLN A 45 6.43 12.07 -6.29
C GLN A 45 5.63 13.07 -7.15
N GLU A 46 4.42 12.70 -7.59
CA GLU A 46 3.55 13.61 -8.31
C GLU A 46 3.02 14.73 -7.40
N ALA A 47 2.62 14.38 -6.18
CA ALA A 47 2.14 15.31 -5.17
C ALA A 47 3.22 16.31 -4.72
N VAL A 48 4.45 15.84 -4.45
CA VAL A 48 5.54 16.74 -4.04
C VAL A 48 5.91 17.72 -5.17
N ARG A 49 5.83 17.29 -6.43
CA ARG A 49 6.07 18.16 -7.59
C ARG A 49 5.07 19.31 -7.68
N LEU A 50 3.81 19.10 -7.31
CA LEU A 50 2.84 20.20 -7.18
C LEU A 50 3.29 21.19 -6.09
N GLY A 51 3.78 20.69 -4.96
CA GLY A 51 4.38 21.51 -3.91
C GLY A 51 5.58 22.35 -4.39
N SER A 52 6.36 21.85 -5.36
CA SER A 52 7.45 22.58 -5.99
C SER A 52 7.00 23.86 -6.71
N PHE A 53 5.77 23.86 -7.25
CA PHE A 53 5.18 25.00 -7.95
C PHE A 53 4.48 25.99 -7.01
N GLY A 54 4.54 25.76 -5.70
CA GLY A 54 3.89 26.61 -4.70
C GLY A 54 2.39 26.39 -4.58
N GLU A 55 1.88 25.24 -5.01
CA GLU A 55 0.47 24.87 -4.80
C GLU A 55 0.11 24.82 -3.31
N THR A 56 -1.17 25.01 -3.01
CA THR A 56 -1.68 24.99 -1.64
C THR A 56 -1.72 23.59 -1.06
N ASP A 57 -1.65 23.46 0.27
CA ASP A 57 -1.75 22.15 0.94
C ASP A 57 -3.09 21.47 0.66
N GLU A 58 -4.16 22.26 0.56
CA GLU A 58 -5.49 21.82 0.16
C GLU A 58 -5.44 21.16 -1.23
N ASN A 59 -4.91 21.88 -2.24
CA ASN A 59 -4.84 21.39 -3.62
C ASN A 59 -3.97 20.12 -3.74
N ILE A 60 -2.84 20.07 -3.03
CA ILE A 60 -1.98 18.87 -3.01
C ILE A 60 -2.75 17.70 -2.41
N SER A 61 -3.42 17.91 -1.26
CA SER A 61 -4.19 16.85 -0.60
C SER A 61 -5.36 16.36 -1.44
N GLU A 62 -6.09 17.26 -2.11
CA GLU A 62 -7.18 16.94 -3.01
C GLU A 62 -6.68 16.18 -4.23
N PHE A 63 -5.58 16.64 -4.85
CA PHE A 63 -4.92 15.93 -5.94
C PHE A 63 -4.54 14.51 -5.53
N THR A 64 -3.91 14.34 -4.37
CA THR A 64 -3.49 13.04 -3.86
C THR A 64 -4.70 12.12 -3.64
N ARG A 65 -5.78 12.61 -3.02
CA ARG A 65 -7.00 11.81 -2.81
C ARG A 65 -7.67 11.41 -4.13
N ASN A 66 -7.77 12.34 -5.08
CA ASN A 66 -8.40 12.10 -6.38
C ASN A 66 -7.62 11.12 -7.27
N ASN A 67 -6.29 11.01 -7.07
CA ASN A 67 -5.43 10.14 -7.87
C ASN A 67 -5.02 8.83 -7.14
N LEU A 68 -5.63 8.55 -5.99
CA LEU A 68 -5.44 7.29 -5.29
C LEU A 68 -6.28 6.18 -5.94
N HIS A 69 -5.62 5.12 -6.42
CA HIS A 69 -6.28 4.01 -7.13
C HIS A 69 -6.18 2.65 -6.41
N VAL A 70 -5.75 2.63 -5.15
CA VAL A 70 -5.47 1.40 -4.37
C VAL A 70 -6.52 1.07 -3.31
N GLY A 71 -7.56 1.90 -3.17
CA GLY A 71 -8.64 1.69 -2.22
C GLY A 71 -9.43 2.97 -1.91
N ASP A 72 -9.84 3.12 -0.66
CA ASP A 72 -10.67 4.22 -0.19
C ASP A 72 -9.82 5.45 0.13
N ALA A 73 -10.00 6.53 -0.62
CA ALA A 73 -9.23 7.76 -0.47
C ALA A 73 -9.42 8.43 0.89
N ASP A 74 -10.51 8.15 1.62
CA ASP A 74 -10.76 8.73 2.94
C ASP A 74 -9.78 8.20 4.00
N LEU A 75 -9.23 6.99 3.79
CA LEU A 75 -8.26 6.38 4.69
C LEU A 75 -6.84 6.92 4.51
N LEU A 76 -6.59 7.66 3.42
CA LEU A 76 -5.28 8.23 3.13
C LEU A 76 -4.99 9.41 4.05
N GLN A 77 -3.83 9.37 4.70
CA GLN A 77 -3.27 10.48 5.44
C GLN A 77 -2.20 11.16 4.59
N VAL A 78 -2.29 12.49 4.51
CA VAL A 78 -1.37 13.34 3.75
C VAL A 78 -0.77 14.32 4.72
N GLU A 79 0.54 14.26 4.90
CA GLU A 79 1.32 15.21 5.69
C GLU A 79 2.25 15.98 4.76
N ILE A 80 2.29 17.30 4.90
CA ILE A 80 3.13 18.17 4.07
C ILE A 80 3.95 19.06 4.99
N SER A 81 5.27 19.01 4.83
CA SER A 81 6.22 19.74 5.67
C SER A 81 7.23 20.50 4.80
N PRO A 82 7.61 21.75 5.12
CA PRO A 82 7.08 22.58 6.20
C PRO A 82 5.69 23.13 5.87
N SER A 83 4.97 23.69 6.85
CA SER A 83 3.63 24.29 6.63
C SER A 83 3.65 25.34 5.53
N GLN A 84 2.57 25.48 4.76
CA GLN A 84 2.46 26.40 3.63
C GLN A 84 2.99 27.82 3.90
N SER A 85 2.71 28.41 5.07
CA SER A 85 3.14 29.77 5.43
C SER A 85 4.67 29.95 5.56
N MET A 86 5.41 28.87 5.77
CA MET A 86 6.85 28.88 5.94
C MET A 86 7.62 28.60 4.65
N ARG A 87 6.92 28.23 3.57
CA ARG A 87 7.55 27.86 2.29
C ARG A 87 7.99 29.08 1.51
N LYS A 88 9.25 29.12 1.08
CA LYS A 88 9.78 30.12 0.16
C LYS A 88 10.49 29.44 -1.00
N SER A 89 10.55 30.15 -2.14
CA SER A 89 11.38 29.72 -3.27
C SER A 89 12.82 29.49 -2.78
N GLY A 90 13.39 28.34 -3.15
CA GLY A 90 14.69 27.88 -2.70
C GLY A 90 14.67 26.91 -1.51
N ASP A 91 13.59 26.86 -0.73
CA ASP A 91 13.43 25.89 0.37
C ASP A 91 13.05 24.49 -0.16
N TYR A 92 13.00 23.49 0.74
CA TYR A 92 12.54 22.14 0.41
C TYR A 92 11.14 21.90 0.96
N VAL A 93 10.34 21.15 0.22
CA VAL A 93 9.03 20.63 0.64
C VAL A 93 9.04 19.11 0.57
N THR A 94 8.52 18.50 1.62
CA THR A 94 8.36 17.07 1.79
C THR A 94 6.86 16.76 1.85
N VAL A 95 6.42 15.81 1.03
CA VAL A 95 5.08 15.22 1.12
C VAL A 95 5.25 13.79 1.63
N THR A 96 4.48 13.43 2.65
CA THR A 96 4.42 12.10 3.23
C THR A 96 2.99 11.57 3.11
N LEU A 97 2.85 10.39 2.54
CA LEU A 97 1.59 9.68 2.40
C LEU A 97 1.61 8.44 3.27
N GLU A 98 0.53 8.23 4.03
CA GLU A 98 0.31 7.01 4.80
C GLU A 98 -1.06 6.41 4.46
N TYR A 99 -1.07 5.12 4.11
CA TYR A 99 -2.29 4.39 3.77
C TYR A 99 -2.41 3.06 4.52
N PRO A 100 -3.52 2.80 5.23
CA PRO A 100 -3.73 1.55 5.96
C PRO A 100 -4.21 0.43 5.03
N VAL A 101 -3.36 -0.56 4.79
CA VAL A 101 -3.71 -1.76 4.00
C VAL A 101 -4.24 -2.86 4.93
N THR A 102 -5.47 -3.32 4.65
CA THR A 102 -6.06 -4.48 5.31
C THR A 102 -5.65 -5.78 4.63
N TYR A 103 -5.50 -6.87 5.39
CA TYR A 103 -5.30 -8.19 4.78
C TYR A 103 -6.64 -8.77 4.36
N VAL A 104 -6.70 -9.36 3.17
CA VAL A 104 -7.92 -9.98 2.64
C VAL A 104 -8.01 -11.42 3.11
N THR A 105 -6.88 -12.12 3.26
CA THR A 105 -6.90 -13.51 3.71
C THR A 105 -6.86 -13.61 5.24
N PRO A 106 -7.62 -14.54 5.84
CA PRO A 106 -7.80 -14.57 7.29
C PRO A 106 -6.51 -14.97 8.03
N PHE A 107 -5.65 -15.76 7.41
CA PHE A 107 -4.47 -16.34 8.07
C PHE A 107 -3.36 -15.32 8.30
N ILE A 108 -3.18 -14.34 7.40
CA ILE A 108 -2.11 -13.36 7.51
C ILE A 108 -2.34 -12.43 8.70
N SER A 109 -3.60 -12.07 8.98
CA SER A 109 -3.98 -11.26 10.15
C SER A 109 -3.69 -11.92 11.51
N LEU A 110 -3.47 -13.24 11.54
CA LEU A 110 -3.08 -13.96 12.77
C LEU A 110 -1.60 -13.79 13.11
N ILE A 111 -0.76 -13.49 12.10
CA ILE A 111 0.70 -13.40 12.24
C ILE A 111 1.14 -11.94 12.23
N PHE A 112 0.49 -11.10 11.42
CA PHE A 112 0.83 -9.68 11.25
C PHE A 112 -0.31 -8.77 11.70
N PRO A 113 -0.02 -7.63 12.35
CA PRO A 113 -1.01 -6.64 12.69
C PRO A 113 -1.76 -6.11 11.45
N SER A 114 -3.08 -5.98 11.55
CA SER A 114 -3.92 -5.39 10.51
C SER A 114 -4.76 -4.25 11.10
N PRO A 115 -4.88 -3.08 10.43
CA PRO A 115 -4.26 -2.75 9.14
C PRO A 115 -2.75 -2.50 9.25
N TYR A 116 -2.03 -2.71 8.15
CA TYR A 116 -0.62 -2.37 8.00
C TYR A 116 -0.48 -1.00 7.32
N GLY A 117 0.13 -0.03 8.00
CA GLY A 117 0.36 1.32 7.47
C GLY A 117 1.51 1.34 6.47
N VAL A 118 1.21 1.59 5.19
CA VAL A 118 2.20 1.80 4.14
C VAL A 118 2.52 3.29 4.10
N ILE A 119 3.78 3.64 4.38
CA ILE A 119 4.25 5.03 4.42
C ILE A 119 5.23 5.26 3.28
N THR A 120 5.08 6.37 2.57
CA THR A 120 6.01 6.84 1.54
C THR A 120 6.21 8.34 1.64
N ASP A 121 7.45 8.81 1.48
CA ASP A 121 7.79 10.22 1.49
C ASP A 121 8.61 10.63 0.26
N SER A 122 8.49 11.89 -0.13
CA SER A 122 9.31 12.48 -1.19
C SER A 122 9.57 13.94 -0.88
N THR A 123 10.78 14.40 -1.21
CA THR A 123 11.23 15.77 -0.96
C THR A 123 11.74 16.41 -2.25
N ILE A 124 11.29 17.64 -2.53
CA ILE A 124 11.74 18.43 -3.69
C ILE A 124 12.06 19.86 -3.25
N ARG A 125 12.90 20.55 -4.04
CA ARG A 125 13.20 21.97 -3.84
C ARG A 125 12.14 22.82 -4.53
N ILE A 126 11.65 23.86 -3.85
CA ILE A 126 10.69 24.83 -4.37
C ILE A 126 11.42 25.77 -5.35
N GLU A 127 10.85 25.95 -6.54
CA GLU A 127 11.37 26.87 -7.56
C GLU A 127 10.98 28.33 -7.28
#